data_AF-A0A7X1DA24-F1
#
_entry.id   AF-A0A7X1DA24-F1
#
_cell.length_a   1.000
_cell.length_b   1.000
_cell.length_c   1.000
_cell.angle_alpha   90.00
_cell.angle_beta   90.00
_cell.angle_gamma   90.00
#
_symmetry.space_group_name_H-M   'P 1'
#
loop_
_entity.id
_entity.type
_entity.pdbx_description
1 polymer ?
#
loop_
_entity_poly.entity_id
_entity_poly.type
_entity_poly.pdbx_seq_one_letter_code
_entity_poly.pdbx_strand_id
1 'polypeptide(L)'
;MRTIEVRQEVKLFAEQMEKRLQSHDDRPGWKNEQLYYLYALLLSKVDKLGDTSISDKEKKLKLTADIANFAMMIHDNMSREEHEHES
;
A
#
# COMPACT_ATOMS: atom_id res chain seq x y z
N MET A 1 -17.62 -12.06 -19.14
CA MET A 1 -16.55 -11.44 -18.32
C MET A 1 -15.40 -11.12 -19.26
N ARG A 2 -14.93 -9.87 -19.35
CA ARG A 2 -13.69 -9.57 -20.06
C ARG A 2 -12.53 -9.91 -19.12
N THR A 3 -11.60 -10.74 -19.58
CA THR A 3 -10.35 -11.00 -18.86
C THR A 3 -9.48 -9.75 -18.95
N ILE A 4 -8.99 -9.25 -17.81
CA ILE A 4 -8.03 -8.13 -17.78
C ILE A 4 -6.62 -8.73 -17.84
N GLU A 5 -5.89 -8.40 -18.89
CA GLU A 5 -4.45 -8.70 -18.94
C GLU A 5 -3.66 -7.62 -18.18
N VAL A 6 -3.03 -8.02 -17.09
CA VAL A 6 -2.22 -7.12 -16.25
C VAL A 6 -0.91 -6.79 -16.96
N ARG A 7 -0.62 -5.48 -17.12
CA ARG A 7 0.62 -4.98 -17.72
C ARG A 7 1.86 -5.39 -16.91
N GLN A 8 3.00 -5.53 -17.56
CA GLN A 8 4.24 -5.97 -16.92
C GLN A 8 4.68 -5.03 -15.79
N GLU A 9 4.51 -3.72 -15.96
CA GLU A 9 4.85 -2.70 -14.96
C GLU A 9 4.01 -2.84 -13.69
N VAL A 10 2.73 -3.20 -13.84
CA VAL A 10 1.84 -3.45 -12.71
C VAL A 10 2.27 -4.70 -11.95
N LYS A 11 2.66 -5.76 -12.67
CA LYS A 11 3.19 -6.99 -12.03
C LYS A 11 4.46 -6.71 -11.23
N LEU A 12 5.43 -6.04 -11.85
CA LEU A 12 6.69 -5.68 -11.18
C LEU A 12 6.46 -4.80 -9.95
N PHE A 13 5.50 -3.87 -10.03
CA PHE A 13 5.16 -3.03 -8.89
C PHE A 13 4.45 -3.81 -7.78
N ALA A 14 3.50 -4.69 -8.13
CA ALA A 14 2.81 -5.56 -7.18
C ALA A 14 3.77 -6.53 -6.47
N GLU A 15 4.76 -7.09 -7.17
CA GLU A 15 5.81 -7.91 -6.54
C GLU A 15 6.64 -7.12 -5.51
N GLN A 16 6.90 -5.83 -5.77
CA GLN A 16 7.58 -4.98 -4.79
C GLN A 16 6.68 -4.64 -3.61
N MET A 17 5.40 -4.33 -3.86
CA MET A 17 4.39 -4.16 -2.81
C MET A 17 4.37 -5.38 -1.88
N GLU A 18 4.29 -6.59 -2.43
CA GLU A 18 4.26 -7.84 -1.68
C GLU A 18 5.53 -8.06 -0.84
N LYS A 19 6.73 -7.84 -1.42
CA LYS A 19 8.00 -7.94 -0.66
C LYS A 19 8.03 -6.99 0.54
N ARG A 20 7.41 -5.82 0.42
CA ARG A 20 7.31 -4.85 1.52
C ARG A 20 6.35 -5.32 2.60
N LEU A 21 5.20 -5.91 2.22
CA LEU A 21 4.26 -6.52 3.17
C LEU A 21 4.93 -7.64 3.95
N GLN A 22 5.61 -8.56 3.25
CA GLN A 22 6.32 -9.68 3.88
C GLN A 22 7.38 -9.23 4.89
N SER A 23 8.02 -8.08 4.66
CA SER A 23 8.98 -7.51 5.63
C SER A 23 8.33 -7.00 6.93
N HIS A 24 7.00 -7.03 7.01
CA HIS A 24 6.17 -6.60 8.14
C HIS A 24 5.22 -7.71 8.63
N ASP A 25 5.44 -8.96 8.21
CA ASP A 25 4.66 -10.12 8.67
C ASP A 25 4.83 -10.41 10.18
N ASP A 26 5.80 -9.74 10.83
CA ASP A 26 5.98 -9.74 12.29
C ASP A 26 4.92 -8.92 13.04
N ARG A 27 3.99 -8.28 12.33
CA ARG A 27 2.95 -7.38 12.86
C ARG A 27 1.55 -7.97 12.64
N PRO A 28 0.54 -7.57 13.43
CA PRO A 28 -0.82 -8.13 13.37
C PRO A 28 -1.64 -7.83 12.08
N GLY A 29 -1.02 -7.38 10.99
CA GLY A 29 -1.70 -6.96 9.76
C GLY A 29 -2.41 -5.61 9.90
N TRP A 30 -3.31 -5.27 8.97
CA TRP A 30 -3.97 -3.95 8.89
C TRP A 30 -5.51 -3.99 9.03
N LYS A 31 -6.11 -5.18 9.08
CA LYS A 31 -7.58 -5.35 8.97
C LYS A 31 -8.39 -4.69 10.09
N ASN A 32 -7.77 -4.47 11.24
CA ASN A 32 -8.41 -3.82 12.41
C ASN A 32 -7.78 -2.45 12.72
N GLU A 33 -6.94 -1.94 11.82
CA GLU A 33 -6.30 -0.63 11.99
C GLU A 33 -7.27 0.49 11.63
N GLN A 34 -7.22 1.57 12.40
CA GLN A 34 -8.10 2.72 12.21
C GLN A 34 -7.72 3.47 10.92
N LEU A 35 -8.72 3.87 10.13
CA LEU A 35 -8.48 4.51 8.82
C LEU A 35 -7.59 5.75 8.92
N TYR A 36 -7.77 6.59 9.96
CA TYR A 36 -6.94 7.78 10.15
C TYR A 36 -5.47 7.42 10.41
N TYR A 37 -5.20 6.29 11.06
CA TYR A 37 -3.85 5.84 11.36
C TYR A 37 -3.13 5.41 10.08
N LEU A 38 -3.80 4.59 9.25
CA LEU A 38 -3.28 4.20 7.94
C LEU A 38 -3.07 5.42 7.02
N TYR A 39 -3.99 6.39 7.04
CA TYR A 39 -3.87 7.63 6.29
C TYR A 39 -2.68 8.47 6.76
N ALA A 40 -2.46 8.61 8.07
CA ALA A 40 -1.29 9.31 8.61
C ALA A 40 0.02 8.63 8.19
N LEU A 41 0.07 7.29 8.17
CA LEU A 41 1.22 6.56 7.68
C LEU A 41 1.46 6.78 6.19
N LEU A 42 0.40 6.81 5.37
CA LEU A 42 0.48 7.14 3.95
C LEU A 42 1.12 8.51 3.73
N LEU A 43 0.61 9.55 4.41
CA LEU A 43 1.15 10.91 4.32
C LEU A 43 2.62 10.95 4.73
N SER A 44 3.01 10.26 5.80
CA SER A 44 4.42 10.16 6.20
C SER A 44 5.32 9.58 5.11
N LYS A 45 4.81 8.67 4.27
CA LYS A 45 5.59 8.11 3.14
C LYS A 45 5.65 9.08 1.96
N VAL A 46 4.59 9.83 1.70
CA VAL A 46 4.56 10.90 0.69
C VAL A 46 5.57 11.99 1.04
N ASP A 47 5.58 12.46 2.29
CA ASP A 47 6.53 13.48 2.74
C ASP A 47 7.98 12.99 2.57
N LYS A 48 8.26 11.77 3.04
CA LYS A 48 9.58 11.13 2.86
C LYS A 48 9.97 11.00 1.39
N LEU A 49 9.02 10.76 0.49
CA LEU A 49 9.28 10.67 -0.94
C LEU A 49 9.67 12.03 -1.52
N GLY A 50 8.99 13.10 -1.09
CA GLY A 50 9.31 14.49 -1.43
C GLY A 50 10.70 14.91 -0.96
N ASP A 51 11.09 14.51 0.26
CA ASP A 51 12.39 14.82 0.86
C ASP A 51 13.55 13.94 0.35
N THR A 52 13.24 12.84 -0.34
CA THR A 52 14.28 11.90 -0.81
C THR A 52 14.98 12.43 -2.06
N SER A 53 16.31 12.47 -2.00
CA SER A 53 17.19 12.85 -3.12
C SER A 53 16.80 12.13 -4.42
N ILE A 54 16.90 12.85 -5.55
CA ILE A 54 16.67 12.29 -6.89
C ILE A 54 17.62 11.12 -7.19
N SER A 55 18.84 11.14 -6.63
CA SER A 55 19.82 10.06 -6.82
C SER A 55 19.51 8.79 -6.03
N ASP A 56 18.65 8.84 -5.00
CA ASP A 56 18.34 7.68 -4.15
C ASP A 56 17.16 6.88 -4.73
N LYS A 57 17.41 6.26 -5.88
CA LYS A 57 16.40 5.49 -6.63
C LYS A 57 15.80 4.35 -5.80
N GLU A 58 16.62 3.64 -5.03
CA GLU A 58 16.17 2.48 -4.26
C GLU A 58 15.18 2.90 -3.16
N LYS A 59 15.50 3.96 -2.41
CA LYS A 59 14.60 4.47 -1.38
C LYS A 59 13.30 4.99 -1.99
N LYS A 60 13.35 5.67 -3.15
CA LYS A 60 12.13 6.11 -3.85
C LYS A 60 11.24 4.94 -4.24
N LEU A 61 11.79 3.88 -4.82
CA LEU A 61 11.03 2.67 -5.18
C LEU A 61 10.38 2.00 -3.95
N LYS A 62 11.09 1.97 -2.81
CA LYS A 62 10.54 1.46 -1.55
C LYS A 62 9.38 2.33 -1.04
N LEU A 63 9.54 3.65 -1.09
CA LEU A 63 8.52 4.60 -0.63
C LEU A 63 7.27 4.58 -1.51
N THR A 64 7.39 4.47 -2.83
CA THR A 64 6.23 4.36 -3.72
C THR A 64 5.45 3.06 -3.48
N ALA A 65 6.15 1.94 -3.23
CA ALA A 65 5.51 0.68 -2.84
C ALA A 65 4.81 0.79 -1.47
N ASP A 66 5.44 1.43 -0.48
CA ASP A 66 4.81 1.68 0.82
C ASP A 66 3.54 2.54 0.70
N ILE A 67 3.56 3.60 -0.14
CA ILE A 67 2.38 4.45 -0.39
C ILE A 67 1.24 3.63 -0.99
N ALA A 68 1.53 2.82 -2.02
CA ALA A 68 0.53 1.96 -2.64
C ALA A 68 -0.03 0.91 -1.68
N ASN A 69 0.81 0.33 -0.82
CA ASN A 69 0.38 -0.59 0.22
C ASN A 69 -0.58 0.09 1.20
N PHE A 70 -0.28 1.29 1.72
CA PHE A 70 -1.23 1.98 2.60
C PHE A 70 -2.54 2.35 1.89
N ALA A 71 -2.48 2.78 0.63
CA ALA A 71 -3.69 3.03 -0.15
C ALA A 71 -4.54 1.75 -0.31
N MET A 72 -3.89 0.61 -0.59
CA MET A 72 -4.54 -0.70 -0.67
C MET A 72 -5.15 -1.12 0.68
N MET A 73 -4.45 -0.91 1.80
CA MET A 73 -4.96 -1.24 3.14
C MET A 73 -6.19 -0.41 3.51
N ILE A 74 -6.17 0.89 3.20
CA ILE A 74 -7.32 1.79 3.40
C ILE A 74 -8.51 1.31 2.58
N HIS A 75 -8.30 1.01 1.29
CA HIS A 75 -9.33 0.45 0.43
C HIS A 75 -9.89 -0.87 0.99
N ASP A 76 -9.03 -1.81 1.38
CA ASP A 76 -9.45 -3.10 1.95
C ASP A 76 -10.30 -2.92 3.21
N ASN A 77 -9.95 -1.99 4.11
CA ASN A 77 -10.75 -1.73 5.30
C ASN A 77 -12.10 -1.07 4.96
N MET A 78 -12.13 -0.08 4.06
CA MET A 78 -13.38 0.56 3.64
C MET A 78 -14.34 -0.42 2.94
N SER A 79 -13.82 -1.28 2.06
CA SER A 79 -14.64 -2.30 1.40
C SER A 79 -15.19 -3.36 2.35
N ARG A 80 -14.55 -3.60 3.51
CA ARG A 80 -15.06 -4.52 4.53
C ARG A 80 -16.21 -3.89 5.33
N GLU A 81 -16.08 -2.62 5.70
CA GLU A 81 -17.13 -1.88 6.43
C GLU A 81 -18.45 -1.85 5.63
N GLU A 82 -18.40 -1.68 4.30
CA GLU A 82 -19.58 -1.74 3.43
C GLU A 82 -20.30 -3.10 3.50
N HIS A 83 -19.56 -4.20 3.61
CA HIS A 83 -20.15 -5.55 3.65
C HIS A 83 -20.70 -5.96 5.03
N GLU A 84 -20.18 -5.39 6.12
CA GLU A 84 -20.71 -5.64 7.48
C GLU A 84 -21.99 -4.83 7.78
N HIS A 85 -22.22 -3.71 7.10
CA HIS A 85 -23.44 -2.92 7.25
C HIS A 85 -24.62 -3.40 6.39
N GLU A 86 -24.38 -4.28 5.41
CA GLU A 86 -25.42 -4.91 4.57
C GLU A 86 -25.84 -6.31 5.07
N SER A 87 -25.22 -6.82 6.14
CA SER A 87 -25.46 -8.14 6.75
C SER A 87 -26.25 -8.05 8.06
#